data_AF-A0A1T3P1K8-F1
#
_entry.id   AF-A0A1T3P1K8-F1
#
_cell.length_a   1.000
_cell.length_b   1.000
_cell.length_c   1.000
_cell.angle_alpha   90.00
_cell.angle_beta   90.00
_cell.angle_gamma   90.00
#
_symmetry.space_group_name_H-M   'P 1'
#
loop_
_entity.id
_entity.type
_entity.pdbx_description
1 polymer ?
#
loop_
_entity_poly.entity_id
_entity_poly.type
_entity_poly.pdbx_seq_one_letter_code
_entity_poly.pdbx_strand_id
1 'polypeptide(L)'
;MSIKGRFFLDLVERTLFTYVEVVLGLMIASATTSAIDLSVAKAAAIAGIPAALAVVKGALSSMLGTPGTAAALPSGAEPRA
;
A
#
# COMPACT_ATOMS: atom_id res chain seq x y z
N MET A 1 6.09 -11.51 -18.95
CA MET A 1 6.67 -10.50 -18.05
C MET A 1 7.75 -11.11 -17.17
N SER A 2 8.85 -10.41 -16.86
CA SER A 2 9.93 -10.90 -15.96
C SER A 2 9.46 -10.92 -14.49
N ILE A 3 10.04 -11.80 -13.65
CA ILE A 3 9.77 -11.89 -12.20
C ILE A 3 9.94 -10.53 -11.52
N LYS A 4 11.00 -9.79 -11.88
CA LYS A 4 11.23 -8.42 -11.38
C LYS A 4 10.10 -7.46 -11.80
N GLY A 5 9.63 -7.58 -13.04
CA GLY A 5 8.55 -6.75 -13.56
C GLY A 5 7.23 -6.97 -12.80
N ARG A 6 6.87 -8.23 -12.51
CA ARG A 6 5.68 -8.56 -11.70
C ARG A 6 5.76 -8.00 -10.28
N PHE A 7 6.93 -8.11 -9.64
CA PHE A 7 7.14 -7.56 -8.31
C PHE A 7 6.90 -6.04 -8.27
N PHE A 8 7.48 -5.28 -9.21
CA PHE A 8 7.32 -3.83 -9.21
C PHE A 8 5.88 -3.40 -9.52
N LEU A 9 5.18 -4.11 -10.41
CA LEU A 9 3.78 -3.81 -10.70
C LEU A 9 2.91 -4.02 -9.44
N ASP A 10 3.03 -5.18 -8.78
CA ASP A 10 2.30 -5.49 -7.53
C ASP A 10 2.65 -4.49 -6.41
N LEU A 11 3.92 -4.10 -6.29
CA LEU A 11 4.36 -3.09 -5.33
C LEU A 11 3.71 -1.73 -5.59
N VAL A 12 3.69 -1.27 -6.84
CA VAL A 12 3.11 0.01 -7.24
C VAL A 12 1.60 0.00 -7.03
N GLU A 13 0.91 -1.04 -7.49
CA GLU A 13 -0.53 -1.19 -7.30
C GLU A 13 -0.89 -1.11 -5.83
N ARG A 14 -0.26 -1.92 -4.98
CA ARG A 14 -0.52 -1.91 -3.52
C ARG A 14 -0.24 -0.57 -2.88
N THR A 15 0.83 0.11 -3.28
CA THR A 15 1.19 1.42 -2.74
C THR A 15 0.15 2.47 -3.13
N LEU A 16 -0.26 2.49 -4.39
CA LEU A 16 -1.27 3.41 -4.90
C LEU A 16 -2.65 3.15 -4.27
N PHE A 17 -3.08 1.88 -4.19
CA PHE A 17 -4.32 1.53 -3.51
C PHE A 17 -4.29 1.93 -2.04
N THR A 18 -3.20 1.64 -1.33
CA THR A 18 -3.03 2.06 0.08
C THR A 18 -3.14 3.58 0.22
N TYR A 19 -2.50 4.34 -0.67
CA TYR A 19 -2.57 5.80 -0.65
C TYR A 19 -4.02 6.29 -0.84
N VAL A 20 -4.69 5.83 -1.89
CA VAL A 20 -6.06 6.22 -2.23
C VAL A 20 -7.03 5.83 -1.12
N GLU A 21 -6.91 4.61 -0.60
CA GLU A 21 -7.77 4.08 0.47
C GLU A 21 -7.63 4.91 1.75
N VAL A 22 -6.42 5.34 2.12
CA VAL A 22 -6.19 6.19 3.29
C VAL A 22 -6.71 7.61 3.07
N VAL A 23 -6.51 8.21 1.89
CA VAL A 23 -7.09 9.53 1.58
C VAL A 23 -8.60 9.49 1.71
N LEU A 24 -9.25 8.50 1.08
CA LEU A 24 -10.71 8.34 1.13
C LEU A 24 -11.17 8.07 2.56
N GLY A 25 -10.49 7.19 3.30
CA GLY A 25 -10.80 6.89 4.69
C GLY A 25 -10.73 8.13 5.59
N LEU A 26 -9.70 8.96 5.43
CA LEU A 26 -9.56 10.22 6.18
C LEU A 26 -10.63 11.25 5.80
N MET A 27 -11.01 11.35 4.53
CA MET A 27 -12.07 12.25 4.09
C MET A 27 -13.44 11.81 4.60
N ILE A 28 -13.74 10.50 4.55
CA ILE A 28 -14.96 9.95 5.13
C ILE A 28 -14.97 10.22 6.63
N ALA A 29 -13.88 9.91 7.34
CA ALA A 29 -13.78 10.14 8.77
C ALA A 29 -13.97 11.61 9.15
N SER A 30 -13.41 12.53 8.36
CA SER A 30 -13.59 13.98 8.57
C SER A 30 -15.02 14.44 8.29
N ALA A 31 -15.70 13.84 7.31
CA ALA A 31 -17.09 14.15 6.99
C ALA A 31 -18.10 13.59 8.01
N THR A 32 -17.78 12.47 8.68
CA THR A 32 -18.72 11.79 9.59
C THR A 32 -18.47 12.08 11.06
N THR A 33 -17.28 12.56 11.43
CA THR A 33 -16.86 12.66 12.83
C THR A 33 -16.29 14.05 13.13
N SER A 34 -16.93 14.78 14.05
CA SER A 34 -16.52 16.14 14.45
C SER A 34 -15.13 16.23 15.10
N ALA A 35 -14.55 15.10 15.51
CA ALA A 35 -13.21 15.02 16.10
C ALA A 35 -12.07 15.13 15.06
N ILE A 36 -12.37 14.98 13.76
CA ILE A 36 -11.38 15.00 12.69
C ILE A 36 -11.78 16.09 11.69
N ASP A 37 -11.07 17.20 11.69
CA ASP A 37 -11.21 18.26 10.68
C ASP A 37 -9.93 18.33 9.85
N LEU A 38 -10.00 17.79 8.63
CA LEU A 38 -8.88 17.69 7.71
C LEU A 38 -9.28 18.23 6.34
N SER A 39 -8.49 19.17 5.83
CA SER A 39 -8.54 19.51 4.41
C SER A 39 -8.02 18.35 3.56
N VAL A 40 -8.46 18.30 2.30
CA VAL A 40 -8.01 17.30 1.31
C VAL A 40 -6.47 17.25 1.23
N ALA A 41 -5.82 18.42 1.22
CA ALA A 41 -4.35 18.51 1.17
C ALA A 41 -3.68 17.88 2.39
N LYS A 42 -4.26 18.04 3.58
CA LYS A 42 -3.72 17.47 4.82
C LYS A 42 -3.93 15.95 4.87
N ALA A 43 -5.10 15.46 4.43
CA ALA A 43 -5.36 14.03 4.31
C ALA A 43 -4.41 13.37 3.29
N ALA A 44 -4.18 14.01 2.15
CA ALA A 44 -3.22 13.58 1.13
C ALA A 44 -1.79 13.49 1.68
N ALA A 45 -1.37 14.44 2.51
CA ALA A 45 -0.06 14.41 3.16
C ALA A 45 0.04 13.26 4.18
N ILE A 46 -0.99 13.06 5.01
CA ILE A 46 -1.02 11.98 6.01
C ILE A 46 -1.00 10.60 5.34
N ALA A 47 -1.74 10.43 4.23
CA ALA A 47 -1.79 9.18 3.47
C ALA A 47 -0.43 8.75 2.89
N GLY A 48 0.51 9.69 2.73
CA GLY A 48 1.88 9.39 2.34
C GLY A 48 2.62 8.49 3.32
N ILE A 49 2.29 8.55 4.62
CA ILE A 49 2.93 7.72 5.67
C ILE A 49 2.61 6.22 5.46
N PRO A 50 1.33 5.78 5.47
CA PRO A 50 1.02 4.37 5.23
C PRO A 50 1.40 3.91 3.83
N ALA A 51 1.36 4.76 2.81
CA ALA A 51 1.86 4.42 1.47
C ALA A 51 3.38 4.13 1.49
N ALA A 52 4.17 4.95 2.18
CA ALA A 52 5.60 4.69 2.36
C ALA A 52 5.85 3.38 3.14
N LEU A 53 5.05 3.10 4.17
CA LEU A 53 5.12 1.83 4.89
C LEU A 53 4.75 0.63 4.01
N ALA A 54 3.82 0.78 3.07
CA ALA A 54 3.50 -0.28 2.11
C ALA A 54 4.73 -0.62 1.22
N VAL A 55 5.49 0.39 0.80
CA VAL A 55 6.75 0.18 0.05
C VAL A 55 7.78 -0.56 0.91
N VAL A 56 7.99 -0.11 2.16
CA VAL A 56 8.92 -0.77 3.10
C VAL A 56 8.53 -2.22 3.34
N LYS A 57 7.23 -2.49 3.58
CA LYS A 57 6.71 -3.85 3.71
C LYS A 57 6.97 -4.68 2.45
N GLY A 58 6.75 -4.13 1.27
CA GLY A 58 7.02 -4.81 0.00
C GLY A 58 8.49 -5.15 -0.17
N ALA A 59 9.39 -4.23 0.20
CA ALA A 59 10.83 -4.47 0.20
C ALA A 59 11.23 -5.58 1.19
N LEU A 60 10.68 -5.57 2.41
CA LEU A 60 10.91 -6.64 3.39
C LEU A 60 10.37 -7.99 2.90
N SER A 61 9.22 -7.98 2.21
CA SER A 61 8.63 -9.19 1.61
C SER A 61 9.50 -9.76 0.49
N SER A 62 10.28 -8.93 -0.21
CA SER A 62 11.26 -9.41 -1.18
C SER A 62 12.45 -10.15 -0.55
N MET A 63 12.72 -9.91 0.74
CA MET A 63 13.82 -10.56 1.49
C MET A 63 13.34 -11.80 2.27
N LEU A 64 12.11 -11.76 2.80
CA LEU A 64 11.58 -12.76 3.74
C LEU A 64 10.45 -13.63 3.16
N GLY A 65 9.90 -13.26 2.00
CA GLY A 65 8.68 -13.85 1.43
C GLY A 65 8.90 -14.61 0.12
N THR A 66 7.84 -14.72 -0.68
CA THR A 66 7.85 -15.47 -1.94
C THR A 66 8.47 -14.63 -3.07
N PRO A 67 9.41 -15.19 -3.87
CA PRO A 67 10.05 -14.46 -4.96
C PRO A 67 9.04 -13.95 -6.00
N GLY A 68 9.13 -12.66 -6.36
CA GLY A 68 8.36 -12.08 -7.46
C GLY A 68 7.06 -11.36 -7.10
N THR A 69 6.75 -11.18 -5.80
CA THR A 69 5.59 -10.42 -5.31
C THR A 69 5.97 -9.56 -4.10
N ALA A 70 5.30 -8.42 -3.95
CA ALA A 70 5.40 -7.54 -2.77
C ALA A 70 4.52 -8.02 -1.60
N ALA A 71 3.80 -9.13 -1.78
CA ALA A 71 2.99 -9.74 -0.73
C ALA A 71 3.83 -10.59 0.22
N ALA A 72 3.55 -10.48 1.52
CA ALA A 72 4.12 -11.34 2.55
C ALA A 72 3.40 -12.70 2.57
N LEU A 73 3.58 -13.50 1.52
CA LEU A 73 3.01 -14.82 1.38
C LEU A 73 3.88 -15.90 2.07
N PRO A 74 3.27 -16.95 2.66
CA PRO A 74 4.00 -18.11 3.15
C PRO A 74 4.83 -18.78 2.04
N SER A 75 5.97 -19.38 2.40
CA SER A 75 6.83 -20.08 1.44
C SER A 75 6.08 -21.19 0.71
N GLY A 76 6.03 -21.11 -0.63
CA GLY A 76 5.34 -22.09 -1.48
C GLY A 76 3.91 -21.72 -1.89
N ALA A 77 3.38 -20.59 -1.41
CA ALA A 77 2.14 -20.05 -1.94
C ALA A 77 2.36 -19.49 -3.35
N GLU A 78 1.55 -19.91 -4.31
CA GLU A 78 1.66 -19.43 -5.68
C GLU A 78 1.32 -17.93 -5.74
N PRO A 79 2.21 -17.07 -6.29
CA PRO A 79 1.87 -15.69 -6.56
C PRO A 79 0.74 -15.69 -7.59
N ARG A 80 -0.46 -15.20 -7.23
CA ARG A 80 -1.57 -15.14 -8.19
C ARG A 80 -1.15 -14.29 -9.40
N ALA A 81 -1.28 -14.90 -10.57
CA ALA A 81 -0.93 -14.34 -11.88
C ALA A 81 -1.82 -13.16 -12.28
#